data_AF-A0AA39W7M9-F1
#
_entry.id   AF-A0AA39W7M9-F1
#
_cell.length_a   1.000
_cell.length_b   1.000
_cell.length_c   1.000
_cell.angle_alpha   90.00
_cell.angle_beta   90.00
_cell.angle_gamma   90.00
#
_symmetry.space_group_name_H-M   'P 1'
#
loop_
_entity.id
_entity.type
_entity.pdbx_description
1 polymer ?
#
loop_
_entity_poly.entity_id
_entity_poly.type
_entity_poly.pdbx_seq_one_letter_code
_entity_poly.pdbx_strand_id
1 'polypeptide(L)'
;MLHHPLAYNHYTFTHALQACTLTHTHQKGLEIHASVIKCGHLHDLFIQNSLIHFYCVTRNDIFSAHQIFNSILYPDVVSWTTIISGLSKCGFFREAIDMFAAMNVKPNCNSLVCVISACSGLGSLKFGKAIHGYSLRNFHEGNVILENAVLDFYVRCGPPESARYLFVKMPKRDVVSWTTMIGGYVQRGFCEEAVRVFQEMLQTKETEPNDANLVNVLSACSSISALSLGQSVHSYINSRSGFWVSNLVGNALINMYVKCGEMGIAIQVFNMLKDKDIISWSTVISGLAMNGYGKQALQLFSLMIVNWVRPDDITFTGLLSACSHGGMVDQGLMIFKAMTVYKIVPQIQHYACLVDMYGRAGHLEEAEAFIREMPCEADGPVWGALLNACRIHGNETMFERIKQKLIYMKGVSAGTFALMSNTYASADRWEDANKVRNDIRSMRLKKKAGCSWIEMKN
;
A
#
# COMPACT_ATOMS: atom_id res chain seq x y z
N MET A 1 -18.95 -60.90 5.58
CA MET A 1 -18.49 -59.86 6.53
C MET A 1 -17.00 -59.62 6.32
N LEU A 2 -16.66 -58.65 5.48
CA LEU A 2 -15.35 -57.99 5.47
C LEU A 2 -15.66 -56.49 5.47
N HIS A 3 -15.65 -55.91 6.67
CA HIS A 3 -15.77 -54.46 6.87
C HIS A 3 -14.54 -53.79 6.24
N HIS A 4 -14.74 -52.99 5.19
CA HIS A 4 -13.76 -51.97 4.79
C HIS A 4 -13.79 -50.85 5.87
N PRO A 5 -12.72 -50.65 6.64
CA PRO A 5 -12.63 -49.51 7.53
C PRO A 5 -12.20 -48.29 6.69
N LEU A 6 -13.04 -47.25 6.68
CA LEU A 6 -12.93 -45.98 5.94
C LEU A 6 -13.54 -45.99 4.53
N ALA A 7 -14.87 -46.08 4.44
CA ALA A 7 -15.58 -45.57 3.26
C ALA A 7 -15.44 -44.04 3.25
N TYR A 8 -14.45 -43.53 2.52
CA TYR A 8 -14.29 -42.09 2.28
C TYR A 8 -15.59 -41.56 1.67
N ASN A 9 -16.19 -40.55 2.32
CA ASN A 9 -17.41 -39.91 1.85
C ASN A 9 -17.16 -38.43 1.55
N HIS A 10 -18.19 -37.70 1.10
CA HIS A 10 -18.05 -36.29 0.77
C HIS A 10 -17.49 -35.48 1.94
N TYR A 11 -17.90 -35.74 3.19
CA TYR A 11 -17.31 -35.08 4.36
C TYR A 11 -15.80 -35.32 4.48
N THR A 12 -15.31 -36.53 4.25
CA THR A 12 -13.88 -36.82 4.41
C THR A 12 -13.05 -36.06 3.37
N PHE A 13 -13.48 -36.07 2.11
CA PHE A 13 -12.77 -35.38 1.04
C PHE A 13 -12.84 -33.86 1.16
N THR A 14 -14.00 -33.29 1.51
CA THR A 14 -14.16 -31.84 1.64
C THR A 14 -13.28 -31.27 2.76
N HIS A 15 -13.25 -31.91 3.93
CA HIS A 15 -12.40 -31.49 5.05
C HIS A 15 -10.91 -31.68 4.75
N ALA A 16 -10.54 -32.76 4.07
CA ALA A 16 -9.14 -32.99 3.67
C ALA A 16 -8.64 -31.92 2.67
N LEU A 17 -9.47 -31.54 1.70
CA LEU A 17 -9.17 -30.46 0.75
C LEU A 17 -9.11 -29.09 1.44
N GLN A 18 -10.00 -28.84 2.41
CA GLN A 18 -9.97 -27.61 3.22
C GLN A 18 -8.68 -27.54 4.04
N ALA A 19 -8.25 -28.63 4.67
CA ALA A 19 -6.98 -28.70 5.38
C ALA A 19 -5.78 -28.45 4.46
N CYS A 20 -5.80 -28.99 3.23
CA CYS A 20 -4.75 -28.70 2.23
C CYS A 20 -4.72 -27.23 1.83
N THR A 21 -5.89 -26.60 1.75
CA THR A 21 -6.02 -25.18 1.46
C THR A 21 -5.43 -24.32 2.58
N LEU A 22 -5.76 -24.63 3.84
CA LEU A 22 -5.26 -23.90 5.02
C LEU A 22 -3.75 -24.09 5.24
N THR A 23 -3.20 -25.25 4.87
CA THR A 23 -1.78 -25.56 5.02
C THR A 23 -0.96 -25.25 3.77
N HIS A 24 -1.60 -24.74 2.71
CA HIS A 24 -0.98 -24.49 1.40
C HIS A 24 -0.25 -25.72 0.81
N THR A 25 -0.72 -26.93 1.10
CA THR A 25 -0.09 -28.20 0.66
C THR A 25 -0.66 -28.68 -0.68
N HIS A 26 -0.29 -27.98 -1.76
CA HIS A 26 -0.83 -28.23 -3.10
C HIS A 26 -0.68 -29.69 -3.56
N GLN A 27 0.50 -30.30 -3.37
CA GLN A 27 0.76 -31.68 -3.80
C GLN A 27 -0.19 -32.70 -3.14
N LYS A 28 -0.44 -32.55 -1.84
CA LYS A 28 -1.38 -33.42 -1.11
C LYS A 28 -2.81 -33.24 -1.60
N GLY A 29 -3.19 -32.01 -1.94
CA GLY A 29 -4.50 -31.76 -2.54
C GLY A 29 -4.67 -32.42 -3.91
N LEU A 30 -3.62 -32.50 -4.74
CA LEU A 30 -3.64 -33.26 -5.99
C LEU A 30 -3.78 -34.77 -5.77
N GLU A 31 -3.09 -35.33 -4.76
CA GLU A 31 -3.23 -36.74 -4.38
C GLU A 31 -4.66 -37.06 -3.89
N ILE A 32 -5.26 -36.15 -3.13
CA ILE A 32 -6.65 -36.26 -2.68
C ILE A 32 -7.59 -36.18 -3.88
N HIS A 33 -7.39 -35.25 -4.81
CA HIS A 33 -8.20 -35.16 -6.03
C HIS A 33 -8.09 -36.45 -6.87
N ALA A 34 -6.88 -36.99 -7.07
CA ALA A 34 -6.71 -38.28 -7.75
C ALA A 34 -7.44 -39.43 -7.03
N SER A 35 -7.49 -39.40 -5.70
CA SER A 35 -8.23 -40.37 -4.89
C SER A 35 -9.75 -40.22 -5.06
N VAL A 36 -10.26 -38.98 -5.11
CA VAL A 36 -11.68 -38.69 -5.42
C VAL A 36 -12.08 -39.30 -6.77
N ILE A 37 -11.23 -39.17 -7.79
CA ILE A 37 -11.46 -39.75 -9.12
C ILE A 37 -11.48 -41.28 -9.03
N LYS A 38 -10.46 -41.89 -8.42
CA LYS A 38 -10.33 -43.35 -8.29
C LYS A 38 -11.48 -43.99 -7.52
N CYS A 39 -12.00 -43.29 -6.51
CA CYS A 39 -13.13 -43.77 -5.69
C CYS A 39 -14.50 -43.46 -6.33
N GLY A 40 -14.56 -42.81 -7.49
CA GLY A 40 -15.81 -42.54 -8.20
C GLY A 40 -16.67 -41.42 -7.59
N HIS A 41 -16.09 -40.53 -6.78
CA HIS A 41 -16.82 -39.44 -6.12
C HIS A 41 -16.71 -38.09 -6.83
N LEU A 42 -16.15 -38.04 -8.06
CA LEU A 42 -15.92 -36.79 -8.78
C LEU A 42 -17.21 -36.01 -9.08
N HIS A 43 -18.36 -36.67 -9.16
CA HIS A 43 -19.66 -36.04 -9.44
C HIS A 43 -20.41 -35.59 -8.17
N ASP A 44 -19.80 -35.68 -6.99
CA ASP A 44 -20.38 -35.12 -5.77
C ASP A 44 -20.18 -33.60 -5.72
N LEU A 45 -21.29 -32.87 -5.65
CA LEU A 45 -21.31 -31.41 -5.73
C LEU A 45 -20.49 -30.74 -4.60
N PHE A 46 -20.52 -31.29 -3.38
CA PHE A 46 -19.78 -30.72 -2.26
C PHE A 46 -18.27 -30.88 -2.45
N ILE A 47 -17.85 -32.04 -2.97
CA ILE A 47 -16.45 -32.30 -3.30
C ILE A 47 -16.00 -31.39 -4.45
N GLN A 48 -16.79 -31.27 -5.52
CA GLN A 48 -16.50 -30.38 -6.64
C GLN A 48 -16.35 -28.91 -6.19
N ASN A 49 -17.26 -28.42 -5.34
CA ASN A 49 -17.15 -27.07 -4.75
C ASN A 49 -15.86 -26.91 -3.93
N SER A 50 -15.48 -27.92 -3.16
CA SER A 50 -14.23 -27.90 -2.37
C SER A 50 -12.97 -27.95 -3.26
N LEU A 51 -13.01 -28.67 -4.37
CA LEU A 51 -11.94 -28.72 -5.36
C LEU A 51 -11.76 -27.36 -6.06
N ILE A 52 -12.86 -26.70 -6.47
CA ILE A 52 -12.81 -25.34 -7.04
C ILE A 52 -12.11 -24.39 -6.05
N HIS A 53 -12.52 -24.40 -4.78
CA HIS A 53 -11.90 -23.58 -3.74
C HIS A 53 -10.41 -23.89 -3.57
N PHE A 54 -10.03 -25.18 -3.51
CA PHE A 54 -8.65 -25.61 -3.39
C PHE A 54 -7.76 -25.11 -4.55
N TYR A 55 -8.24 -25.22 -5.79
CA TYR A 55 -7.50 -24.80 -6.98
C TYR A 55 -7.33 -23.29 -7.05
N CYS A 56 -8.37 -22.52 -6.73
CA CYS A 56 -8.28 -21.07 -6.64
C CYS A 56 -7.27 -20.61 -5.57
N VAL A 57 -7.24 -21.22 -4.38
CA VAL A 57 -6.47 -20.69 -3.24
C VAL A 57 -5.01 -21.16 -3.20
N THR A 58 -4.71 -22.41 -3.58
CA THR A 58 -3.35 -22.96 -3.31
C THR A 58 -2.28 -22.52 -4.31
N ARG A 59 -2.65 -22.22 -5.56
CA ARG A 59 -1.72 -21.74 -6.61
C ARG A 59 -2.33 -20.80 -7.64
N ASN A 60 -3.53 -20.25 -7.40
CA ASN A 60 -4.30 -19.53 -8.41
C ASN A 60 -4.46 -20.34 -9.72
N ASP A 61 -4.67 -21.66 -9.60
CA ASP A 61 -4.90 -22.53 -10.77
C ASP A 61 -6.36 -22.41 -11.23
N ILE A 62 -6.63 -21.29 -11.88
CA ILE A 62 -7.96 -20.92 -12.37
C ILE A 62 -8.43 -21.85 -13.50
N PHE A 63 -7.50 -22.41 -14.27
CA PHE A 63 -7.82 -23.34 -15.35
C PHE A 63 -8.47 -24.62 -14.80
N SER A 64 -7.83 -25.26 -13.82
CA SER A 64 -8.38 -26.45 -13.16
C SER A 64 -9.70 -26.14 -12.44
N ALA A 65 -9.81 -24.97 -11.80
CA ALA A 65 -11.05 -24.53 -11.16
C ALA A 65 -12.21 -24.43 -12.17
N HIS A 66 -11.98 -23.85 -13.36
CA HIS A 66 -12.98 -23.79 -14.43
C HIS A 66 -13.33 -25.16 -14.99
N GLN A 67 -12.35 -26.05 -15.16
CA GLN A 67 -12.63 -27.41 -15.63
C GLN A 67 -13.57 -28.16 -14.68
N ILE A 68 -13.31 -28.08 -13.36
CA ILE A 68 -14.19 -28.67 -12.36
C ILE A 68 -15.57 -28.01 -12.40
N PHE A 69 -15.65 -26.68 -12.45
CA PHE A 69 -16.94 -25.98 -12.52
C PHE A 69 -17.76 -26.38 -13.75
N ASN A 70 -17.15 -26.45 -14.93
CA ASN A 70 -17.81 -26.84 -16.17
C ASN A 70 -18.24 -28.31 -16.19
N SER A 71 -17.68 -29.15 -15.30
CA SER A 71 -18.10 -30.55 -15.14
C SER A 71 -19.35 -30.71 -14.27
N ILE A 72 -19.80 -29.64 -13.59
CA ILE A 72 -21.00 -29.66 -12.75
C ILE A 72 -22.24 -29.53 -13.66
N LEU A 73 -23.10 -30.56 -13.67
CA LEU A 73 -24.32 -30.57 -14.50
C LEU A 73 -25.34 -29.53 -14.07
N TYR A 74 -25.51 -29.36 -12.75
CA TYR A 74 -26.50 -28.44 -12.15
C TYR A 74 -25.83 -27.62 -11.04
N PRO A 75 -25.07 -26.56 -11.39
CA PRO A 75 -24.37 -25.75 -10.41
C PRO A 75 -25.35 -24.99 -9.52
N ASP A 76 -25.20 -25.15 -8.21
CA ASP A 76 -26.01 -24.44 -7.21
C ASP A 76 -25.40 -23.07 -6.86
N VAL A 77 -26.06 -22.33 -5.98
CA VAL A 77 -25.59 -21.02 -5.53
C VAL A 77 -24.19 -21.09 -4.92
N VAL A 78 -23.80 -22.21 -4.30
CA VAL A 78 -22.49 -22.41 -3.68
C VAL A 78 -21.42 -22.63 -4.75
N SER A 79 -21.70 -23.41 -5.80
CA SER A 79 -20.80 -23.58 -6.94
C SER A 79 -20.47 -22.26 -7.60
N TRP A 80 -21.50 -21.47 -7.95
CA TRP A 80 -21.34 -20.15 -8.55
C TRP A 80 -20.58 -19.19 -7.61
N THR A 81 -20.96 -19.14 -6.33
CA THR A 81 -20.29 -18.25 -5.36
C THR A 81 -18.82 -18.62 -5.18
N THR A 82 -18.49 -19.91 -5.16
CA THR A 82 -17.12 -20.40 -4.97
C THR A 82 -16.22 -20.00 -6.14
N ILE A 83 -16.65 -20.21 -7.39
CA ILE A 83 -15.85 -19.83 -8.56
C ILE A 83 -15.69 -18.30 -8.66
N ILE A 84 -16.76 -17.53 -8.43
CA ILE A 84 -16.71 -16.06 -8.45
C ILE A 84 -15.77 -15.52 -7.36
N SER A 85 -15.85 -16.07 -6.14
CA SER A 85 -14.97 -15.69 -5.02
C SER A 85 -13.50 -15.99 -5.35
N GLY A 86 -13.24 -17.18 -5.89
CA GLY A 86 -11.90 -17.61 -6.31
C GLY A 86 -11.30 -16.67 -7.36
N LEU A 87 -12.01 -16.46 -8.47
CA LEU A 87 -11.60 -15.54 -9.53
C LEU A 87 -11.33 -14.12 -9.01
N SER A 88 -12.23 -13.60 -8.17
CA SER A 88 -12.06 -12.26 -7.58
C SER A 88 -10.81 -12.18 -6.69
N LYS A 89 -10.51 -13.21 -5.88
CA LYS A 89 -9.32 -13.23 -5.01
C LYS A 89 -8.02 -13.39 -5.79
N CYS A 90 -8.07 -14.09 -6.92
CA CYS A 90 -6.91 -14.28 -7.81
C CYS A 90 -6.67 -13.09 -8.77
N GLY A 91 -7.51 -12.04 -8.72
CA GLY A 91 -7.36 -10.83 -9.54
C GLY A 91 -8.05 -10.89 -10.91
N PHE A 92 -8.74 -11.98 -11.23
CA PHE A 92 -9.49 -12.17 -12.48
C PHE A 92 -10.88 -11.50 -12.39
N PHE A 93 -10.89 -10.19 -12.14
CA PHE A 93 -12.11 -9.45 -11.82
C PHE A 93 -13.15 -9.44 -12.94
N ARG A 94 -12.71 -9.36 -14.20
CA ARG A 94 -13.59 -9.39 -15.38
C ARG A 94 -14.35 -10.72 -15.46
N GLU A 95 -13.61 -11.83 -15.38
CA GLU A 95 -14.16 -13.18 -15.45
C GLU A 95 -15.10 -13.44 -14.26
N ALA A 96 -14.78 -12.97 -13.05
CA ALA A 96 -15.67 -13.06 -11.90
C ALA A 96 -17.03 -12.37 -12.14
N ILE A 97 -17.01 -11.19 -12.80
CA ILE A 97 -18.22 -10.46 -13.19
C ILE A 97 -19.00 -11.22 -14.26
N ASP A 98 -18.31 -11.75 -15.27
CA ASP A 98 -18.93 -12.49 -16.36
C ASP A 98 -19.58 -13.79 -15.84
N MET A 99 -18.91 -14.50 -14.91
CA MET A 99 -19.47 -15.66 -14.20
C MET A 99 -20.72 -15.30 -13.38
N PHE A 100 -20.71 -14.16 -12.69
CA PHE A 100 -21.91 -13.68 -11.97
C PHE A 100 -23.05 -13.34 -12.93
N ALA A 101 -22.76 -12.73 -14.08
CA ALA A 101 -23.77 -12.40 -15.09
C ALA A 101 -24.38 -13.64 -15.76
N ALA A 102 -23.62 -14.74 -15.86
CA ALA A 102 -24.08 -16.02 -16.39
C ALA A 102 -24.86 -16.88 -15.37
N MET A 103 -24.86 -16.48 -14.09
CA MET A 103 -25.50 -17.22 -13.02
C MET A 103 -27.01 -17.35 -13.25
N ASN A 104 -27.49 -18.60 -13.30
CA ASN A 104 -28.89 -18.94 -13.58
C ASN A 104 -29.71 -19.28 -12.33
N VAL A 105 -29.12 -19.16 -11.14
CA VAL A 105 -29.77 -19.34 -9.85
C VAL A 105 -29.77 -18.02 -9.08
N LYS A 106 -30.72 -17.83 -8.15
CA LYS A 106 -30.82 -16.57 -7.40
C LYS A 106 -29.56 -16.36 -6.53
N PRO A 107 -28.82 -15.25 -6.69
CA PRO A 107 -27.63 -14.97 -5.88
C PRO A 107 -27.99 -14.73 -4.41
N ASN A 108 -27.09 -15.15 -3.52
CA ASN A 108 -27.17 -14.85 -2.08
C ASN A 108 -26.25 -13.67 -1.71
N CYS A 109 -26.26 -13.24 -0.44
CA CYS A 109 -25.42 -12.12 0.01
C CYS A 109 -23.92 -12.35 -0.28
N ASN A 110 -23.43 -13.58 -0.12
CA ASN A 110 -22.02 -13.91 -0.38
C ASN A 110 -21.68 -13.80 -1.86
N SER A 111 -22.57 -14.22 -2.77
CA SER A 111 -22.43 -14.02 -4.21
C SER A 111 -22.31 -12.52 -4.52
N LEU A 112 -23.16 -11.68 -3.91
CA LEU A 112 -23.13 -10.23 -4.08
C LEU A 112 -21.84 -9.59 -3.53
N VAL A 113 -21.36 -10.03 -2.36
CA VAL A 113 -20.08 -9.58 -1.78
C VAL A 113 -18.91 -9.91 -2.70
N CYS A 114 -18.89 -11.11 -3.29
CA CYS A 114 -17.81 -11.51 -4.19
C CYS A 114 -17.82 -10.69 -5.49
N VAL A 115 -18.97 -10.53 -6.13
CA VAL A 115 -19.05 -9.77 -7.39
C VAL A 115 -18.82 -8.27 -7.16
N ILE A 116 -19.29 -7.68 -6.04
CA ILE A 116 -19.03 -6.26 -5.76
C ILE A 116 -17.53 -6.03 -5.48
N SER A 117 -16.85 -6.97 -4.82
CA SER A 117 -15.40 -6.91 -4.62
C SER A 117 -14.64 -6.96 -5.96
N ALA A 118 -15.11 -7.77 -6.92
CA ALA A 118 -14.57 -7.79 -8.28
C ALA A 118 -14.85 -6.48 -9.03
N CYS A 119 -16.06 -5.89 -8.88
CA CYS A 119 -16.38 -4.57 -9.44
C CYS A 119 -15.41 -3.51 -8.92
N SER A 120 -15.10 -3.54 -7.64
CA SER A 120 -14.18 -2.61 -7.02
C SER A 120 -12.74 -2.77 -7.51
N GLY A 121 -12.27 -4.02 -7.67
CA GLY A 121 -10.95 -4.31 -8.23
C GLY A 121 -10.81 -3.86 -9.68
N LEU A 122 -11.87 -3.98 -10.48
CA LEU A 122 -11.90 -3.57 -11.88
C LEU A 122 -12.18 -2.06 -12.07
N GLY A 123 -12.72 -1.36 -11.06
CA GLY A 123 -13.22 0.00 -11.22
C GLY A 123 -14.57 0.10 -11.96
N SER A 124 -15.35 -0.98 -12.00
CA SER A 124 -16.60 -1.06 -12.76
C SER A 124 -17.78 -0.37 -12.04
N LEU A 125 -17.80 0.96 -12.06
CA LEU A 125 -18.79 1.76 -11.33
C LEU A 125 -20.24 1.49 -11.77
N LYS A 126 -20.47 1.32 -13.08
CA LYS A 126 -21.82 1.07 -13.62
C LYS A 126 -22.39 -0.26 -13.14
N PHE A 127 -21.59 -1.33 -13.25
CA PHE A 127 -22.03 -2.67 -12.86
C PHE A 127 -22.20 -2.77 -11.35
N GLY A 128 -21.25 -2.26 -10.55
CA GLY A 128 -21.40 -2.29 -9.09
C GLY A 128 -22.59 -1.48 -8.57
N LYS A 129 -22.97 -0.37 -9.23
CA LYS A 129 -24.24 0.34 -8.95
C LYS A 129 -25.47 -0.52 -9.24
N ALA A 130 -25.45 -1.30 -10.32
CA ALA A 130 -26.55 -2.23 -10.64
C ALA A 130 -26.65 -3.35 -9.59
N ILE A 131 -25.52 -3.90 -9.13
CA ILE A 131 -25.47 -4.88 -8.04
C ILE A 131 -26.00 -4.29 -6.73
N HIS A 132 -25.61 -3.07 -6.37
CA HIS A 132 -26.17 -2.39 -5.19
C HIS A 132 -27.67 -2.13 -5.33
N GLY A 133 -28.15 -1.73 -6.51
CA GLY A 133 -29.59 -1.60 -6.76
C GLY A 133 -30.34 -2.93 -6.64
N TYR A 134 -29.74 -4.03 -7.10
CA TYR A 134 -30.28 -5.37 -6.93
C TYR A 134 -30.33 -5.77 -5.46
N SER A 135 -29.30 -5.46 -4.66
CA SER A 135 -29.28 -5.80 -3.23
C SER A 135 -30.41 -5.10 -2.48
N LEU A 136 -30.61 -3.80 -2.70
CA LEU A 136 -31.67 -3.01 -2.07
C LEU A 136 -33.09 -3.50 -2.39
N ARG A 137 -33.28 -4.10 -3.57
CA ARG A 137 -34.60 -4.63 -4.00
C ARG A 137 -34.90 -6.02 -3.47
N ASN A 138 -33.88 -6.84 -3.21
CA ASN A 138 -34.05 -8.27 -2.94
C ASN A 138 -33.69 -8.69 -1.50
N PHE A 139 -33.00 -7.82 -0.75
CA PHE A 139 -32.57 -8.10 0.61
C PHE A 139 -33.06 -6.98 1.53
N HIS A 140 -34.00 -7.32 2.41
CA HIS A 140 -34.65 -6.36 3.31
C HIS A 140 -34.03 -6.35 4.72
N GLU A 141 -33.39 -7.46 5.12
CA GLU A 141 -32.62 -7.53 6.36
C GLU A 141 -31.22 -6.97 6.11
N GLY A 142 -30.85 -5.93 6.84
CA GLY A 142 -29.53 -5.29 6.74
C GLY A 142 -28.42 -6.29 7.02
N ASN A 143 -27.56 -6.53 6.04
CA ASN A 143 -26.40 -7.40 6.16
C ASN A 143 -25.13 -6.56 6.17
N VAL A 144 -24.56 -6.35 7.36
CA VAL A 144 -23.38 -5.47 7.56
C VAL A 144 -22.19 -5.90 6.69
N ILE A 145 -22.02 -7.20 6.40
CA ILE A 145 -20.94 -7.70 5.53
C ILE A 145 -21.16 -7.22 4.10
N LEU A 146 -22.38 -7.34 3.57
CA LEU A 146 -22.72 -6.85 2.24
C LEU A 146 -22.63 -5.32 2.16
N GLU A 147 -23.15 -4.62 3.17
CA GLU A 147 -23.08 -3.15 3.24
C GLU A 147 -21.63 -2.66 3.30
N ASN A 148 -20.75 -3.32 4.07
CA ASN A 148 -19.32 -3.02 4.10
C ASN A 148 -18.65 -3.25 2.73
N ALA A 149 -19.01 -4.32 2.01
CA ALA A 149 -18.46 -4.59 0.68
C ALA A 149 -18.92 -3.53 -0.36
N VAL A 150 -20.18 -3.09 -0.27
CA VAL A 150 -20.70 -2.00 -1.10
C VAL A 150 -20.07 -0.65 -0.71
N LEU A 151 -19.85 -0.41 0.58
CA LEU A 151 -19.18 0.78 1.08
C LEU A 151 -17.76 0.89 0.53
N ASP A 152 -16.99 -0.19 0.64
CA ASP A 152 -15.65 -0.28 0.09
C ASP A 152 -15.63 -0.09 -1.45
N PHE A 153 -16.63 -0.60 -2.16
CA PHE A 153 -16.82 -0.31 -3.58
C PHE A 153 -16.99 1.19 -3.87
N TYR A 154 -17.83 1.90 -3.13
CA TYR A 154 -18.00 3.34 -3.34
C TYR A 154 -16.77 4.14 -2.92
N VAL A 155 -16.07 3.71 -1.86
CA VAL A 155 -14.80 4.30 -1.44
C VAL A 155 -13.79 4.25 -2.59
N ARG A 156 -13.62 3.08 -3.22
CA ARG A 156 -12.62 2.84 -4.27
C ARG A 156 -13.01 3.41 -5.63
N CYS A 157 -14.28 3.28 -6.02
CA CYS A 157 -14.72 3.53 -7.40
C CYS A 157 -15.69 4.72 -7.54
N GLY A 158 -16.29 5.17 -6.45
CA GLY A 158 -17.32 6.20 -6.45
C GLY A 158 -16.81 7.60 -6.10
N PRO A 159 -17.65 8.63 -6.25
CA PRO A 159 -17.46 9.91 -5.58
C PRO A 159 -17.43 9.71 -4.05
N PRO A 160 -16.56 10.39 -3.29
CA PRO A 160 -16.47 10.25 -1.83
C PRO A 160 -17.82 10.48 -1.11
N GLU A 161 -18.68 11.34 -1.68
CA GLU A 161 -20.00 11.66 -1.17
C GLU A 161 -20.94 10.44 -1.21
N SER A 162 -20.80 9.56 -2.21
CA SER A 162 -21.61 8.33 -2.31
C SER A 162 -21.26 7.35 -1.18
N ALA A 163 -19.97 7.20 -0.88
CA ALA A 163 -19.51 6.37 0.23
C ALA A 163 -19.99 6.95 1.57
N ARG A 164 -19.84 8.27 1.77
CA ARG A 164 -20.31 8.94 2.99
C ARG A 164 -21.82 8.83 3.17
N TYR A 165 -22.59 9.02 2.10
CA TYR A 165 -24.04 8.88 2.13
C TYR A 165 -24.46 7.47 2.58
N LEU A 166 -23.87 6.44 1.97
CA LEU A 166 -24.13 5.06 2.35
C LEU A 166 -23.76 4.81 3.81
N PHE A 167 -22.57 5.22 4.23
CA PHE A 167 -22.08 5.05 5.60
C PHE A 167 -23.03 5.62 6.65
N VAL A 168 -23.56 6.82 6.43
CA VAL A 168 -24.51 7.46 7.35
C VAL A 168 -25.88 6.77 7.36
N LYS A 169 -26.25 6.10 6.25
CA LYS A 169 -27.51 5.38 6.12
C LYS A 169 -27.45 3.93 6.61
N MET A 170 -26.27 3.40 6.90
CA MET A 170 -26.13 2.04 7.43
C MET A 170 -26.84 1.94 8.80
N PRO A 171 -27.75 0.97 8.98
CA PRO A 171 -28.49 0.81 10.22
C PRO A 171 -27.59 0.35 11.38
N LYS A 172 -26.52 -0.40 11.07
CA LYS A 172 -25.51 -0.85 12.02
C LYS A 172 -24.14 -0.73 11.38
N ARG A 173 -23.22 -0.08 12.09
CA ARG A 173 -21.82 0.05 11.70
C ARG A 173 -20.98 -0.80 12.63
N ASP A 174 -20.07 -1.57 12.07
CA ASP A 174 -19.08 -2.31 12.83
C ASP A 174 -17.68 -1.70 12.64
N VAL A 175 -16.68 -2.27 13.32
CA VAL A 175 -15.29 -1.82 13.19
C VAL A 175 -14.79 -1.85 11.74
N VAL A 176 -15.32 -2.74 10.90
CA VAL A 176 -14.97 -2.84 9.48
C VAL A 176 -15.58 -1.68 8.70
N SER A 177 -16.82 -1.26 8.99
CA SER A 177 -17.44 -0.07 8.40
C SER A 177 -16.59 1.18 8.63
N TRP A 178 -16.16 1.40 9.88
CA TRP A 178 -15.30 2.52 10.26
C TRP A 178 -13.91 2.42 9.64
N THR A 179 -13.30 1.23 9.63
CA THR A 179 -11.98 0.99 9.02
C THR A 179 -12.01 1.30 7.52
N THR A 180 -13.06 0.87 6.84
CA THR A 180 -13.26 1.07 5.39
C THR A 180 -13.36 2.56 5.06
N MET A 181 -14.12 3.33 5.83
CA MET A 181 -14.22 4.78 5.59
C MET A 181 -12.92 5.53 5.88
N ILE A 182 -12.30 5.27 7.03
CA ILE A 182 -11.07 5.98 7.42
C ILE A 182 -9.94 5.64 6.44
N GLY A 183 -9.69 4.34 6.20
CA GLY A 183 -8.67 3.90 5.26
C GLY A 183 -8.94 4.36 3.83
N GLY A 184 -10.22 4.34 3.41
CA GLY A 184 -10.67 4.84 2.12
C GLY A 184 -10.35 6.30 1.87
N TYR A 185 -10.62 7.16 2.85
CA TYR A 185 -10.28 8.57 2.78
C TYR A 185 -8.77 8.80 2.75
N VAL A 186 -8.00 8.08 3.58
CA VAL A 186 -6.53 8.16 3.59
C VAL A 186 -5.93 7.77 2.24
N GLN A 187 -6.38 6.66 1.65
CA GLN A 187 -5.90 6.19 0.34
C GLN A 187 -6.13 7.21 -0.79
N ARG A 188 -7.18 8.04 -0.65
CA ARG A 188 -7.53 9.08 -1.62
C ARG A 188 -6.96 10.46 -1.26
N GLY A 189 -6.22 10.58 -0.16
CA GLY A 189 -5.61 11.81 0.31
C GLY A 189 -6.53 12.76 1.08
N PHE A 190 -7.78 12.36 1.36
CA PHE A 190 -8.76 13.11 2.15
C PHE A 190 -8.51 12.93 3.66
N CYS A 191 -7.31 13.34 4.10
CA CYS A 191 -6.81 13.02 5.44
C CYS A 191 -7.63 13.71 6.54
N GLU A 192 -8.12 14.93 6.32
CA GLU A 192 -8.98 15.63 7.29
C GLU A 192 -10.31 14.90 7.50
N GLU A 193 -10.91 14.39 6.42
CA GLU A 193 -12.15 13.63 6.47
C GLU A 193 -11.94 12.30 7.19
N ALA A 194 -10.82 11.62 6.96
CA ALA A 194 -10.44 10.41 7.68
C ALA A 194 -10.38 10.65 9.20
N VAL A 195 -9.77 11.76 9.59
CA VAL A 195 -9.69 12.22 10.99
C VAL A 195 -11.08 12.49 11.57
N ARG A 196 -11.94 13.23 10.85
CA ARG A 196 -13.31 13.54 11.31
C ARG A 196 -14.12 12.26 11.52
N VAL A 197 -14.00 11.29 10.62
CA VAL A 197 -14.66 9.98 10.78
C VAL A 197 -14.14 9.23 12.00
N PHE A 198 -12.83 9.27 12.27
CA PHE A 198 -12.27 8.65 13.48
C PHE A 198 -12.80 9.34 14.77
N GLN A 199 -12.91 10.67 14.77
CA GLN A 199 -13.50 11.40 15.90
C GLN A 199 -14.98 11.03 16.10
N GLU A 200 -15.76 10.89 15.01
CA GLU A 200 -17.15 10.41 15.06
C GLU A 200 -17.23 8.99 15.65
N MET A 201 -16.30 8.10 15.29
CA MET A 201 -16.20 6.75 15.87
C MET A 201 -16.01 6.79 17.39
N LEU A 202 -15.12 7.65 17.88
CA LEU A 202 -14.88 7.81 19.32
C LEU A 202 -16.07 8.43 20.06
N GLN A 203 -16.79 9.36 19.43
CA GLN A 203 -17.94 10.04 20.02
C GLN A 203 -19.17 9.13 20.12
N THR A 204 -19.45 8.35 19.08
CA THR A 204 -20.62 7.46 19.04
C THR A 204 -20.49 6.29 20.03
N LYS A 205 -19.26 5.86 20.34
CA LYS A 205 -18.97 4.71 21.21
C LYS A 205 -19.68 3.41 20.78
N GLU A 206 -20.10 3.33 19.52
CA GLU A 206 -20.75 2.13 18.95
C GLU A 206 -19.78 0.96 18.88
N THR A 207 -18.50 1.25 18.58
CA THR A 207 -17.44 0.26 18.44
C THR A 207 -16.09 0.84 18.84
N GLU A 208 -15.25 0.04 19.48
CA GLU A 208 -13.87 0.44 19.77
C GLU A 208 -12.98 0.35 18.53
N PRO A 209 -12.08 1.34 18.30
CA PRO A 209 -11.06 1.26 17.26
C PRO A 209 -10.16 0.02 17.39
N ASN A 210 -9.86 -0.62 16.26
CA ASN A 210 -8.82 -1.64 16.17
C ASN A 210 -7.49 -1.04 15.65
N ASP A 211 -6.46 -1.87 15.55
CA ASP A 211 -5.14 -1.48 15.03
C ASP A 211 -5.21 -0.84 13.64
N ALA A 212 -6.07 -1.35 12.75
CA ALA A 212 -6.21 -0.79 11.41
C ALA A 212 -6.81 0.61 11.42
N ASN A 213 -7.79 0.89 12.29
CA ASN A 213 -8.31 2.24 12.51
C ASN A 213 -7.20 3.18 12.99
N LEU A 214 -6.41 2.74 13.99
CA LEU A 214 -5.33 3.52 14.58
C LEU A 214 -4.21 3.81 13.58
N VAL A 215 -3.76 2.81 12.82
CA VAL A 215 -2.75 2.97 11.78
C VAL A 215 -3.23 3.93 10.69
N ASN A 216 -4.48 3.80 10.23
CA ASN A 216 -5.04 4.69 9.21
C ASN A 216 -5.12 6.13 9.69
N VAL A 217 -5.64 6.38 10.91
CA VAL A 217 -5.74 7.77 11.41
C VAL A 217 -4.35 8.37 11.70
N LEU A 218 -3.39 7.59 12.22
CA LEU A 218 -2.01 8.06 12.41
C LEU A 218 -1.33 8.41 11.09
N SER A 219 -1.59 7.62 10.04
CA SER A 219 -1.13 7.90 8.68
C SER A 219 -1.77 9.19 8.12
N ALA A 220 -3.06 9.42 8.41
CA ALA A 220 -3.72 10.67 8.10
C ALA A 220 -3.04 11.84 8.80
N CYS A 221 -2.84 11.77 10.12
CA CYS A 221 -2.15 12.81 10.91
C CYS A 221 -0.74 13.11 10.37
N SER A 222 0.01 12.06 10.03
CA SER A 222 1.35 12.14 9.44
C SER A 222 1.35 12.87 8.09
N SER A 223 0.28 12.75 7.31
CA SER A 223 0.15 13.34 5.97
C SER A 223 -0.25 14.82 5.98
N ILE A 224 -0.95 15.27 7.02
CA ILE A 224 -1.34 16.68 7.22
C ILE A 224 -0.53 17.37 8.34
N SER A 225 0.51 16.70 8.85
CA SER A 225 1.32 17.16 9.99
C SER A 225 0.50 17.63 11.20
N ALA A 226 -0.61 16.95 11.50
CA ALA A 226 -1.48 17.26 12.63
C ALA A 226 -0.95 16.62 13.92
N LEU A 227 0.01 17.29 14.57
CA LEU A 227 0.69 16.78 15.75
C LEU A 227 -0.25 16.69 16.96
N SER A 228 -1.06 17.71 17.23
CA SER A 228 -1.99 17.71 18.39
C SER A 228 -2.97 16.53 18.35
N LEU A 229 -3.48 16.22 17.15
CA LEU A 229 -4.36 15.09 16.94
C LEU A 229 -3.61 13.77 17.06
N GLY A 230 -2.42 13.65 16.47
CA GLY A 230 -1.56 12.48 16.63
C GLY A 230 -1.25 12.17 18.09
N GLN A 231 -0.98 13.21 18.90
CA GLN A 231 -0.82 13.11 20.35
C GLN A 231 -2.11 12.66 21.03
N SER A 232 -3.27 13.19 20.63
CA SER A 232 -4.57 12.77 21.18
C SER A 232 -4.84 11.27 20.90
N VAL A 233 -4.51 10.79 19.71
CA VAL A 233 -4.59 9.36 19.36
C VAL A 233 -3.61 8.53 20.19
N HIS A 234 -2.37 9.00 20.37
CA HIS A 234 -1.39 8.31 21.21
C HIS A 234 -1.82 8.25 22.69
N SER A 235 -2.37 9.34 23.24
CA SER A 235 -2.95 9.36 24.59
C SER A 235 -4.12 8.38 24.71
N TYR A 236 -4.97 8.31 23.69
CA TYR A 236 -6.06 7.32 23.63
C TYR A 236 -5.52 5.88 23.68
N ILE A 237 -4.48 5.57 22.89
CA ILE A 237 -3.83 4.25 22.89
C ILE A 237 -3.29 3.92 24.29
N ASN A 238 -2.58 4.84 24.93
CA ASN A 238 -2.00 4.62 26.26
C ASN A 238 -3.05 4.51 27.37
N SER A 239 -4.24 5.08 27.19
CA SER A 239 -5.34 4.99 28.16
C SER A 239 -6.02 3.62 28.19
N ARG A 240 -5.79 2.76 27.18
CA ARG A 240 -6.40 1.43 27.10
C ARG A 240 -5.70 0.45 28.06
N SER A 241 -6.42 0.02 29.09
CA SER A 241 -5.91 -0.98 30.05
C SER A 241 -5.64 -2.32 29.36
N GLY A 242 -4.47 -2.91 29.60
CA GLY A 242 -4.08 -4.22 29.06
C GLY A 242 -3.76 -4.24 27.55
N PHE A 243 -3.72 -3.08 26.89
CA PHE A 243 -3.39 -2.99 25.47
C PHE A 243 -1.88 -2.86 25.28
N TRP A 244 -1.25 -3.93 24.79
CA TRP A 244 0.12 -3.85 24.30
C TRP A 244 0.09 -3.21 22.92
N VAL A 245 0.81 -2.11 22.74
CA VAL A 245 0.95 -1.47 21.42
C VAL A 245 1.56 -2.48 20.47
N SER A 246 0.78 -2.92 19.48
CA SER A 246 1.29 -3.80 18.44
C SER A 246 2.39 -3.10 17.66
N ASN A 247 3.34 -3.85 17.11
CA ASN A 247 4.40 -3.28 16.29
C ASN A 247 3.85 -2.46 15.11
N LEU A 248 2.69 -2.83 14.57
CA LEU A 248 2.00 -2.07 13.52
C LEU A 248 1.61 -0.67 13.99
N VAL A 249 0.93 -0.57 15.14
CA VAL A 249 0.53 0.72 15.71
C VAL A 249 1.76 1.52 16.16
N GLY A 250 2.76 0.85 16.73
CA GLY A 250 4.03 1.42 17.14
C GLY A 250 4.79 2.08 15.97
N ASN A 251 4.92 1.36 14.86
CA ASN A 251 5.55 1.88 13.63
C ASN A 251 4.76 3.06 13.05
N ALA A 252 3.42 3.02 13.10
CA ALA A 252 2.59 4.14 12.68
C ALA A 252 2.77 5.38 13.56
N LEU A 253 2.90 5.22 14.88
CA LEU A 253 3.19 6.30 15.82
C LEU A 253 4.57 6.91 15.55
N ILE A 254 5.61 6.08 15.37
CA ILE A 254 6.96 6.54 15.04
C ILE A 254 6.91 7.39 13.76
N ASN A 255 6.32 6.87 12.68
CA ASN A 255 6.21 7.60 11.41
C ASN A 255 5.40 8.90 11.53
N MET A 256 4.33 8.91 12.33
CA MET A 256 3.55 10.12 12.59
C MET A 256 4.42 11.19 13.27
N TYR A 257 5.10 10.86 14.37
CA TYR A 257 5.97 11.80 15.07
C TYR A 257 7.16 12.27 14.22
N VAL A 258 7.78 11.36 13.46
CA VAL A 258 8.87 11.69 12.52
C VAL A 258 8.43 12.74 11.51
N LYS A 259 7.26 12.57 10.88
CA LYS A 259 6.76 13.54 9.87
C LYS A 259 6.23 14.84 10.47
N CYS A 260 5.86 14.84 11.75
CA CYS A 260 5.52 16.04 12.49
C CYS A 260 6.75 16.76 13.07
N GLY A 261 7.97 16.24 12.86
CA GLY A 261 9.22 16.85 13.35
C GLY A 261 9.55 16.55 14.81
N GLU A 262 8.74 15.75 15.51
CA GLU A 262 8.92 15.41 16.92
C GLU A 262 9.78 14.14 17.09
N MET A 263 11.03 14.23 16.63
CA MET A 263 11.97 13.09 16.62
C MET A 263 12.22 12.50 18.01
N GLY A 264 12.23 13.34 19.06
CA GLY A 264 12.42 12.89 20.44
C GLY A 264 11.33 11.91 20.89
N ILE A 265 10.06 12.21 20.59
CA ILE A 265 8.94 11.32 20.93
C ILE A 265 8.98 10.07 20.05
N ALA A 266 9.34 10.19 18.77
CA ALA A 266 9.51 9.03 17.90
C ALA A 266 10.53 8.02 18.45
N ILE A 267 11.67 8.49 18.98
CA ILE A 267 12.68 7.65 19.62
C ILE A 267 12.15 7.02 20.93
N GLN A 268 11.36 7.77 21.73
CA GLN A 268 10.72 7.20 22.92
C GLN A 268 9.79 6.04 22.55
N VAL A 269 8.92 6.22 21.55
CA VAL A 269 8.03 5.16 21.07
C VAL A 269 8.82 3.97 20.56
N PHE A 270 9.86 4.21 19.75
CA PHE A 270 10.75 3.16 19.26
C PHE A 270 11.37 2.35 20.40
N ASN A 271 11.89 3.01 21.44
CA ASN A 271 12.50 2.34 22.58
C ASN A 271 11.49 1.48 23.37
N MET A 272 10.23 1.92 23.46
CA MET A 272 9.15 1.18 24.12
C MET A 272 8.68 -0.08 23.36
N LEU A 273 8.98 -0.21 22.06
CA LEU A 273 8.60 -1.41 21.30
C LEU A 273 9.36 -2.64 21.82
N LYS A 274 8.62 -3.69 22.17
CA LYS A 274 9.18 -4.96 22.65
C LYS A 274 10.02 -5.65 21.59
N ASP A 275 9.46 -5.79 20.38
CA ASP A 275 10.10 -6.46 19.26
C ASP A 275 10.23 -5.45 18.11
N LYS A 276 11.44 -4.96 17.84
CA LYS A 276 11.68 -3.97 16.78
C LYS A 276 11.92 -4.70 15.46
N ASP A 277 11.02 -4.53 14.50
CA ASP A 277 11.16 -5.11 13.17
C ASP A 277 11.90 -4.16 12.22
N ILE A 278 12.18 -4.62 11.01
CA ILE A 278 12.87 -3.84 9.98
C ILE A 278 12.17 -2.52 9.67
N ILE A 279 10.84 -2.46 9.80
CA ILE A 279 10.05 -1.26 9.59
C ILE A 279 10.32 -0.26 10.72
N SER A 280 10.36 -0.69 11.99
CA SER A 280 10.71 0.16 13.13
C SER A 280 12.08 0.83 12.92
N TRP A 281 13.10 0.03 12.57
CA TRP A 281 14.47 0.54 12.38
C TRP A 281 14.57 1.48 11.18
N SER A 282 14.08 1.06 10.01
CA SER A 282 14.15 1.87 8.79
C SER A 282 13.39 3.19 8.90
N THR A 283 12.25 3.21 9.61
CA THR A 283 11.45 4.42 9.85
C THR A 283 12.22 5.43 10.71
N VAL A 284 12.84 5.00 11.81
CA VAL A 284 13.62 5.92 12.67
C VAL A 284 14.90 6.39 11.97
N ILE A 285 15.60 5.50 11.26
CA ILE A 285 16.79 5.86 10.47
C ILE A 285 16.44 6.94 9.43
N SER A 286 15.38 6.72 8.66
CA SER A 286 14.90 7.69 7.67
C SER A 286 14.42 8.98 8.33
N GLY A 287 13.76 8.89 9.48
CA GLY A 287 13.33 10.06 10.25
C GLY A 287 14.48 10.92 10.76
N LEU A 288 15.55 10.29 11.27
CA LEU A 288 16.78 10.99 11.65
C LEU A 288 17.41 11.68 10.44
N ALA A 289 17.45 11.01 9.29
CA ALA A 289 17.96 11.59 8.05
C ALA A 289 17.16 12.83 7.61
N MET A 290 15.82 12.76 7.65
CA MET A 290 14.92 13.85 7.27
C MET A 290 15.02 15.05 8.21
N ASN A 291 15.24 14.81 9.50
CA ASN A 291 15.34 15.85 10.53
C ASN A 291 16.78 16.35 10.74
N GLY A 292 17.73 16.00 9.85
CA GLY A 292 19.11 16.52 9.87
C GLY A 292 20.07 15.82 10.86
N TYR A 293 19.63 14.75 11.52
CA TYR A 293 20.42 13.98 12.48
C TYR A 293 21.23 12.85 11.83
N GLY A 294 21.95 13.15 10.74
CA GLY A 294 22.57 12.11 9.89
C GLY A 294 23.57 11.20 10.63
N LYS A 295 24.37 11.74 11.56
CA LYS A 295 25.29 10.94 12.39
C LYS A 295 24.56 9.95 13.30
N GLN A 296 23.43 10.35 13.88
CA GLN A 296 22.61 9.48 14.73
C GLN A 296 21.96 8.37 13.90
N ALA A 297 21.59 8.64 12.64
CA ALA A 297 21.09 7.62 11.73
C ALA A 297 22.12 6.50 11.49
N LEU A 298 23.39 6.87 11.29
CA LEU A 298 24.50 5.91 11.15
C LEU A 298 24.77 5.12 12.45
N GLN A 299 24.70 5.77 13.61
CA GLN A 299 24.81 5.09 14.91
C GLN A 299 23.69 4.07 15.11
N LEU A 300 22.46 4.44 14.74
CA LEU A 300 21.30 3.57 14.85
C LEU A 300 21.39 2.37 13.90
N PHE A 301 21.97 2.56 12.70
CA PHE A 301 22.28 1.44 11.80
C PHE A 301 23.30 0.46 12.39
N SER A 302 24.36 0.95 13.03
CA SER A 302 25.30 0.07 13.76
C SER A 302 24.57 -0.73 14.85
N LEU A 303 23.66 -0.09 15.58
CA LEU A 303 22.85 -0.76 16.60
C LEU A 303 21.89 -1.80 15.98
N MET A 304 21.29 -1.51 14.83
CA MET A 304 20.45 -2.45 14.07
C MET A 304 21.21 -3.73 13.73
N ILE A 305 22.46 -3.60 13.27
CA ILE A 305 23.33 -4.75 12.95
C ILE A 305 23.63 -5.58 14.20
N VAL A 306 23.95 -4.93 15.33
CA VAL A 306 24.22 -5.62 16.61
C VAL A 306 22.99 -6.38 17.11
N ASN A 307 21.79 -5.90 16.80
CA ASN A 307 20.52 -6.56 17.10
C ASN A 307 20.13 -7.63 16.06
N TRP A 308 21.04 -8.00 15.15
CA TRP A 308 20.84 -9.03 14.12
C TRP A 308 19.65 -8.76 13.18
N VAL A 309 19.23 -7.50 13.05
CA VAL A 309 18.19 -7.11 12.10
C VAL A 309 18.85 -6.79 10.77
N ARG A 310 18.53 -7.58 9.74
CA ARG A 310 19.11 -7.40 8.40
C ARG A 310 18.51 -6.15 7.75
N PRO A 311 19.33 -5.20 7.25
CA PRO A 311 18.83 -4.04 6.51
C PRO A 311 18.25 -4.41 5.15
N ASP A 312 17.32 -3.60 4.68
CA ASP A 312 16.68 -3.65 3.35
C ASP A 312 17.00 -2.39 2.52
N ASP A 313 16.43 -2.31 1.32
CA ASP A 313 16.58 -1.19 0.41
C ASP A 313 16.08 0.14 1.01
N ILE A 314 15.01 0.10 1.80
CA ILE A 314 14.47 1.29 2.49
C ILE A 314 15.49 1.79 3.53
N THR A 315 16.09 0.88 4.29
CA THR A 315 17.12 1.22 5.28
C THR A 315 18.32 1.92 4.62
N PHE A 316 18.82 1.38 3.50
CA PHE A 316 19.94 1.99 2.78
C PHE A 316 19.58 3.33 2.14
N THR A 317 18.36 3.48 1.62
CA THR A 317 17.87 4.78 1.13
C THR A 317 17.87 5.84 2.24
N GLY A 318 17.42 5.48 3.46
CA GLY A 318 17.47 6.36 4.63
C GLY A 318 18.90 6.75 5.02
N LEU A 319 19.84 5.81 5.01
CA LEU A 319 21.25 6.06 5.34
C LEU A 319 21.96 6.93 4.29
N LEU A 320 21.72 6.69 3.00
CA LEU A 320 22.28 7.51 1.94
C LEU A 320 21.69 8.93 1.97
N SER A 321 20.40 9.07 2.27
CA SER A 321 19.78 10.37 2.50
C SER A 321 20.40 11.10 3.70
N ALA A 322 20.69 10.38 4.79
CA ALA A 322 21.39 10.94 5.95
C ALA A 322 22.79 11.44 5.59
N CYS A 323 23.51 10.70 4.75
CA CYS A 323 24.83 11.11 4.26
C CYS A 323 24.73 12.33 3.33
N SER A 324 23.74 12.35 2.44
CA SER A 324 23.49 13.51 1.56
C SER A 324 23.21 14.79 2.36
N HIS A 325 22.26 14.74 3.30
CA HIS A 325 21.92 15.90 4.12
C HIS A 325 23.03 16.33 5.07
N GLY A 326 23.86 15.38 5.52
CA GLY A 326 25.01 15.65 6.39
C GLY A 326 26.29 16.01 5.66
N GLY A 327 26.33 16.01 4.32
CA GLY A 327 27.55 16.23 3.54
C GLY A 327 28.63 15.16 3.73
N MET A 328 28.23 13.94 4.13
CA MET A 328 29.12 12.84 4.51
C MET A 328 29.45 11.95 3.30
N VAL A 329 30.18 12.49 2.32
CA VAL A 329 30.44 11.82 1.02
C VAL A 329 31.12 10.46 1.19
N ASP A 330 32.20 10.42 1.97
CA ASP A 330 32.97 9.18 2.18
C ASP A 330 32.14 8.10 2.86
N GLN A 331 31.38 8.46 3.91
CA GLN A 331 30.50 7.53 4.60
C GLN A 331 29.38 7.04 3.67
N GLY A 332 28.79 7.93 2.86
CA GLY A 332 27.76 7.56 1.89
C GLY A 332 28.26 6.55 0.86
N LEU A 333 29.49 6.72 0.36
CA LEU A 333 30.12 5.76 -0.56
C LEU A 333 30.42 4.43 0.12
N MET A 334 30.84 4.43 1.38
CA MET A 334 31.03 3.18 2.16
C MET A 334 29.70 2.45 2.35
N ILE A 335 28.63 3.17 2.71
CA ILE A 335 27.28 2.62 2.86
C ILE A 335 26.77 2.05 1.53
N PHE A 336 26.96 2.76 0.42
CA PHE A 336 26.55 2.26 -0.90
C PHE A 336 27.28 0.97 -1.28
N LYS A 337 28.60 0.90 -1.04
CA LYS A 337 29.38 -0.34 -1.26
C LYS A 337 28.88 -1.49 -0.39
N ALA A 338 28.51 -1.21 0.87
CA ALA A 338 28.01 -2.22 1.79
C ALA A 338 26.71 -2.91 1.31
N MET A 339 25.90 -2.28 0.45
CA MET A 339 24.70 -2.91 -0.12
C MET A 339 24.99 -4.27 -0.78
N THR A 340 26.15 -4.38 -1.44
CA THR A 340 26.61 -5.64 -2.08
C THR A 340 26.83 -6.76 -1.06
N VAL A 341 27.39 -6.44 0.12
CA VAL A 341 27.59 -7.39 1.23
C VAL A 341 26.25 -7.92 1.73
N TYR A 342 25.23 -7.06 1.78
CA TYR A 342 23.87 -7.45 2.17
C TYR A 342 23.04 -8.03 1.02
N LYS A 343 23.63 -8.21 -0.16
CA LYS A 343 22.96 -8.72 -1.37
C LYS A 343 21.73 -7.87 -1.78
N ILE A 344 21.81 -6.56 -1.57
CA ILE A 344 20.78 -5.60 -1.97
C ILE A 344 21.21 -5.01 -3.31
N VAL A 345 20.35 -5.14 -4.32
CA VAL A 345 20.60 -4.58 -5.65
C VAL A 345 20.23 -3.09 -5.63
N PRO A 346 21.18 -2.17 -5.89
CA PRO A 346 20.89 -0.75 -5.91
C PRO A 346 19.76 -0.39 -6.89
N GLN A 347 18.76 0.32 -6.38
CA GLN A 347 17.66 0.89 -7.16
C GLN A 347 17.92 2.38 -7.46
N ILE A 348 17.17 2.95 -8.42
CA ILE A 348 17.29 4.34 -8.88
C ILE A 348 17.32 5.37 -7.73
N GLN A 349 16.58 5.12 -6.64
CA GLN A 349 16.51 5.97 -5.46
C GLN A 349 17.84 6.07 -4.71
N HIS A 350 18.64 4.99 -4.67
CA HIS A 350 19.96 5.00 -4.04
C HIS A 350 20.95 5.84 -4.85
N TYR A 351 20.89 5.72 -6.18
CA TYR A 351 21.70 6.55 -7.08
C TYR A 351 21.32 8.04 -6.98
N ALA A 352 20.03 8.34 -6.87
CA ALA A 352 19.56 9.72 -6.65
C ALA A 352 20.14 10.32 -5.36
N CYS A 353 20.21 9.54 -4.27
CA CYS A 353 20.81 10.00 -3.01
C CYS A 353 22.32 10.29 -3.17
N LEU A 354 23.06 9.47 -3.93
CA LEU A 354 24.48 9.71 -4.20
C LEU A 354 24.72 10.95 -5.05
N VAL A 355 23.90 11.18 -6.08
CA VAL A 355 23.98 12.39 -6.91
C VAL A 355 23.65 13.64 -6.08
N ASP A 356 22.62 13.59 -5.24
CA ASP A 356 22.31 14.67 -4.30
C ASP A 356 23.48 14.92 -3.33
N MET A 357 24.13 13.86 -2.85
CA MET A 357 25.27 13.95 -1.94
C MET A 357 26.50 14.60 -2.59
N TYR A 358 26.92 14.13 -3.78
CA TYR A 358 28.00 14.78 -4.54
C TYR A 358 27.66 16.23 -4.88
N GLY A 359 26.42 16.45 -5.33
CA GLY A 359 25.92 17.77 -5.68
C GLY A 359 25.96 18.76 -4.52
N ARG A 360 25.48 18.38 -3.34
CA ARG A 360 25.53 19.22 -2.13
C ARG A 360 26.97 19.52 -1.69
N ALA A 361 27.88 18.57 -1.84
CA ALA A 361 29.29 18.74 -1.53
C ALA A 361 30.06 19.57 -2.58
N GLY A 362 29.43 19.95 -3.70
CA GLY A 362 30.04 20.79 -4.74
C GLY A 362 30.80 20.03 -5.84
N HIS A 363 30.80 18.70 -5.77
CA HIS A 363 31.44 17.79 -6.73
C HIS A 363 30.55 17.57 -7.96
N LEU A 364 30.27 18.65 -8.71
CA LEU A 364 29.30 18.64 -9.80
C LEU A 364 29.74 17.78 -10.99
N GLU A 365 31.03 17.80 -11.34
CA GLU A 365 31.54 17.00 -12.45
C GLU A 365 31.54 15.51 -12.11
N GLU A 366 31.90 15.17 -10.87
CA GLU A 366 31.82 13.80 -10.36
C GLU A 366 30.36 13.32 -10.29
N ALA A 367 29.42 14.18 -9.89
CA ALA A 367 27.99 13.87 -9.91
C ALA A 367 27.50 13.57 -11.33
N GLU A 368 27.90 14.37 -12.33
CA GLU A 368 27.52 14.13 -13.72
C GLU A 368 28.20 12.88 -14.31
N ALA A 369 29.48 12.66 -14.00
CA ALA A 369 30.20 11.45 -14.39
C ALA A 369 29.52 10.20 -13.82
N PHE A 370 29.14 10.24 -12.54
CA PHE A 370 28.45 9.15 -11.87
C PHE A 370 27.12 8.81 -12.55
N ILE A 371 26.33 9.81 -12.98
CA ILE A 371 25.07 9.57 -13.73
C ILE A 371 25.32 8.78 -15.01
N ARG A 372 26.46 8.99 -15.68
CA ARG A 372 26.81 8.27 -16.92
C ARG A 372 27.23 6.82 -16.67
N GLU A 373 27.76 6.52 -15.49
CA GLU A 373 28.22 5.19 -15.09
C GLU A 373 27.09 4.30 -14.51
N MET A 374 25.95 4.89 -14.18
CA MET A 374 24.81 4.14 -13.65
C MET A 374 24.35 3.02 -14.61
N PRO A 375 24.01 1.84 -14.09
CA PRO A 375 23.53 0.71 -14.92
C PRO A 375 22.07 0.88 -15.38
N CYS A 376 21.43 1.99 -15.04
CA CYS A 376 20.03 2.29 -15.35
C CYS A 376 19.87 3.73 -15.83
N GLU A 377 18.82 3.99 -16.60
CA GLU A 377 18.51 5.33 -17.10
C GLU A 377 18.11 6.26 -15.96
N ALA A 378 18.73 7.43 -15.89
CA ALA A 378 18.48 8.42 -14.85
C ALA A 378 17.08 9.06 -14.98
N ASP A 379 16.34 9.09 -13.87
CA ASP A 379 14.98 9.60 -13.80
C ASP A 379 14.92 11.07 -13.30
N GLY A 380 13.70 11.60 -13.19
CA GLY A 380 13.45 12.99 -12.78
C GLY A 380 14.12 13.39 -11.45
N PRO A 381 14.04 12.59 -10.37
CA PRO A 381 14.77 12.81 -9.12
C PRO A 381 16.28 12.93 -9.26
N VAL A 382 16.94 12.04 -10.01
CA VAL A 382 18.40 12.07 -10.22
C VAL A 382 18.83 13.38 -10.89
N TRP A 383 18.16 13.74 -11.99
CA TRP A 383 18.44 14.99 -12.69
C TRP A 383 18.06 16.23 -11.88
N GLY A 384 16.98 16.14 -11.10
CA GLY A 384 16.55 17.20 -10.19
C GLY A 384 17.60 17.49 -9.12
N ALA A 385 18.23 16.46 -8.56
CA ALA A 385 19.31 16.60 -7.58
C ALA A 385 20.53 17.34 -8.17
N LEU A 386 20.98 16.95 -9.37
CA LEU A 386 22.10 17.62 -10.03
C LEU A 386 21.77 19.07 -10.41
N LEU A 387 20.58 19.35 -10.94
CA LEU A 387 20.15 20.71 -11.24
C LEU A 387 20.06 21.58 -9.98
N ASN A 388 19.57 21.02 -8.88
CA ASN A 388 19.54 21.72 -7.59
C ASN A 388 20.96 22.04 -7.11
N ALA A 389 21.91 21.12 -7.31
CA ALA A 389 23.30 21.34 -6.97
C ALA A 389 23.96 22.43 -7.84
N CYS A 390 23.73 22.42 -9.15
CA CYS A 390 24.20 23.49 -10.05
C CYS A 390 23.65 24.86 -9.60
N ARG A 391 22.39 24.93 -9.15
CA ARG A 391 21.80 26.13 -8.58
C ARG A 391 22.49 26.57 -7.30
N ILE A 392 22.68 25.65 -6.34
CA ILE A 392 23.30 25.95 -5.04
C ILE A 392 24.73 26.49 -5.22
N HIS A 393 25.49 25.91 -6.15
CA HIS A 393 26.90 26.25 -6.39
C HIS A 393 27.13 27.23 -7.56
N GLY A 394 26.06 27.77 -8.16
CA GLY A 394 26.15 28.79 -9.21
C GLY A 394 26.74 28.32 -10.55
N ASN A 395 26.70 27.01 -10.87
CA ASN A 395 27.20 26.50 -12.15
C ASN A 395 26.13 26.58 -13.25
N GLU A 396 25.96 27.78 -13.81
CA GLU A 396 24.95 28.05 -14.85
C GLU A 396 25.21 27.27 -16.15
N THR A 397 26.48 27.06 -16.50
CA THR A 397 26.86 26.38 -17.75
C THR A 397 26.39 24.92 -17.77
N MET A 398 26.63 24.19 -16.68
CA MET A 398 26.17 22.81 -16.53
C MET A 398 24.64 22.75 -16.43
N PHE A 399 24.01 23.71 -15.73
CA PHE A 399 22.56 23.80 -15.61
C PHE A 399 21.87 23.91 -16.99
N GLU A 400 22.33 24.82 -17.85
CA GLU A 400 21.77 24.99 -19.20
C GLU A 400 22.00 23.76 -20.08
N ARG A 401 23.17 23.12 -20.00
CA ARG A 401 23.47 21.87 -20.72
C ARG A 401 22.51 20.75 -20.34
N ILE A 402 22.29 20.54 -19.04
CA ILE A 402 21.40 19.49 -18.53
C ILE A 402 19.95 19.78 -18.91
N LYS A 403 19.51 21.05 -18.81
CA LYS A 403 18.16 21.46 -19.22
C LYS A 403 17.89 21.11 -20.68
N GLN A 404 18.79 21.47 -21.60
CA GLN A 404 18.62 21.17 -23.02
C GLN A 404 18.47 19.68 -23.28
N LYS A 405 19.21 18.84 -22.54
CA LYS A 405 19.09 17.38 -22.61
C LYS A 405 17.73 16.88 -22.11
N LEU A 406 17.20 17.46 -21.03
CA LEU A 406 15.97 17.01 -20.36
C LEU A 406 14.68 17.32 -21.12
N ILE A 407 14.64 18.39 -21.91
CA ILE A 407 13.46 18.76 -22.71
C ILE A 407 13.07 17.63 -23.68
N TYR A 408 14.05 16.86 -24.15
CA TYR A 408 13.84 15.77 -25.11
C TYR A 408 13.77 14.38 -24.46
N MET A 409 14.00 14.27 -23.14
CA MET A 409 13.91 12.99 -22.43
C MET A 409 12.46 12.65 -22.07
N LYS A 410 12.03 11.43 -22.42
CA LYS A 410 10.76 10.89 -21.94
C LYS A 410 10.88 10.54 -20.46
N GLY A 411 9.84 10.86 -19.66
CA GLY A 411 9.76 10.44 -18.25
C GLY A 411 10.22 11.48 -17.22
N VAL A 412 10.55 12.71 -17.62
CA VAL A 412 10.90 13.77 -16.68
C VAL A 412 9.66 14.23 -15.90
N SER A 413 9.78 14.26 -14.57
CA SER A 413 8.66 14.58 -13.69
C SER A 413 8.26 16.06 -13.76
N ALA A 414 6.98 16.36 -13.53
CA ALA A 414 6.49 17.75 -13.36
C ALA A 414 7.23 18.50 -12.24
N GLY A 415 7.72 17.78 -11.22
CA GLY A 415 8.52 18.33 -10.13
C GLY A 415 9.89 18.83 -10.59
N THR A 416 10.56 18.10 -11.47
CA THR A 416 11.86 18.47 -12.04
C THR A 416 11.74 19.76 -12.87
N PHE A 417 10.71 19.89 -13.71
CA PHE A 417 10.46 21.12 -14.45
C PHE A 417 10.02 22.29 -13.54
N ALA A 418 9.27 22.02 -12.46
CA ALA A 418 8.93 23.05 -11.49
C ALA A 418 10.17 23.59 -10.77
N LEU A 419 11.12 22.71 -10.41
CA LEU A 419 12.41 23.10 -9.84
C LEU A 419 13.20 23.98 -10.82
N MET A 420 13.27 23.61 -12.10
CA MET A 420 13.90 24.44 -13.14
C MET A 420 13.26 25.82 -13.23
N SER A 421 11.92 25.91 -13.26
CA SER A 421 11.20 27.18 -13.31
C SER A 421 11.50 28.07 -12.10
N ASN A 422 11.51 27.48 -10.90
CA ASN A 422 11.85 28.20 -9.67
C ASN A 422 13.30 28.71 -9.67
N THR A 423 14.22 27.95 -10.27
CA THR A 423 15.64 28.31 -10.38
C THR A 423 15.84 29.57 -11.23
N TYR A 424 15.17 29.63 -12.39
CA TYR A 424 15.19 30.84 -13.23
C TYR A 424 14.57 32.05 -12.55
N ALA A 425 13.46 31.84 -11.85
CA ALA A 425 12.84 32.91 -11.07
C ALA A 425 13.78 33.44 -9.98
N SER A 426 14.56 32.57 -9.31
CA SER A 426 15.54 32.99 -8.29
C SER A 426 16.78 33.68 -8.86
N ALA A 427 17.05 33.54 -10.16
CA ALA A 427 18.14 34.21 -10.87
C ALA A 427 17.64 35.42 -11.69
N ASP A 428 16.44 35.95 -11.37
CA ASP A 428 15.77 37.05 -12.07
C ASP A 428 15.51 36.86 -13.58
N ARG A 429 15.65 35.62 -14.08
CA ARG A 429 15.38 35.23 -15.47
C ARG A 429 13.92 34.82 -15.67
N TRP A 430 13.00 35.75 -15.44
CA TRP A 430 11.55 35.50 -15.44
C TRP A 430 10.99 34.98 -16.77
N GLU A 431 11.56 35.39 -17.91
CA GLU A 431 11.15 34.89 -19.22
C GLU A 431 11.43 33.40 -19.39
N ASP A 432 12.60 32.94 -18.95
CA ASP A 432 12.98 31.52 -19.01
C ASP A 432 12.16 30.69 -18.03
N ALA A 433 11.86 31.23 -16.85
CA ALA A 433 10.95 30.61 -15.89
C ALA A 433 9.55 30.36 -16.48
N ASN A 434 9.05 31.32 -17.28
CA ASN A 434 7.76 31.23 -17.95
C ASN A 434 7.77 30.27 -19.16
N LYS A 435 8.87 30.22 -19.93
CA LYS A 435 9.04 29.21 -21.00
C LYS A 435 8.91 27.80 -20.44
N VAL A 436 9.64 27.49 -19.35
CA VAL A 436 9.55 26.17 -18.69
C VAL A 436 8.13 25.87 -18.19
N ARG A 437 7.39 26.86 -17.67
CA ARG A 437 5.98 26.67 -17.25
C ARG A 437 5.05 26.38 -18.43
N ASN A 438 5.29 27.00 -19.57
CA ASN A 438 4.53 26.73 -20.79
C ASN A 438 4.82 25.32 -21.33
N ASP A 439 6.08 24.87 -21.26
CA ASP A 439 6.45 23.51 -21.63
C ASP A 439 5.72 22.47 -20.76
N ILE A 440 5.67 22.66 -19.42
CA ILE A 440 4.90 21.81 -18.49
C ILE A 440 3.42 21.71 -18.91
N ARG A 441 2.80 22.84 -19.28
CA ARG A 441 1.39 22.90 -19.71
C ARG A 441 1.19 22.17 -21.04
N SER A 442 2.10 22.37 -22.00
CA SER A 442 2.04 21.72 -23.32
C SER A 442 2.16 20.19 -23.23
N MET A 443 2.99 19.70 -22.29
CA MET A 443 3.20 18.28 -22.02
C MET A 443 2.07 17.65 -21.17
N ARG A 444 1.02 18.41 -20.81
CA ARG A 444 -0.08 17.99 -19.93
C ARG A 444 0.38 17.42 -18.58
N LEU A 445 1.55 17.84 -18.11
CA LEU A 445 2.10 17.42 -16.82
C LEU A 445 1.33 18.12 -15.69
N LYS A 446 0.62 17.36 -14.85
CA LYS A 446 -0.08 17.92 -13.68
C LYS A 446 0.88 18.03 -12.50
N LYS A 447 1.09 19.26 -12.03
CA LYS A 447 1.77 19.53 -10.76
C LYS A 447 0.87 19.06 -9.60
N LYS A 448 1.36 18.16 -8.74
CA LYS A 448 0.80 18.04 -7.38
C LYS A 448 1.26 19.27 -6.62
N ALA A 449 0.31 20.05 -6.10
CA ALA A 449 0.66 21.18 -5.23
C ALA A 449 1.40 20.63 -4.00
N GLY A 450 2.58 21.18 -3.70
CA GLY A 450 3.25 20.92 -2.44
C GLY A 450 2.57 21.78 -1.37
N CYS A 451 1.98 21.15 -0.37
CA CYS A 451 1.43 21.84 0.79
C CYS A 451 2.42 21.68 1.95
N SER A 452 2.75 22.79 2.62
CA SER A 452 3.44 22.78 3.90
C SER A 452 2.44 23.12 4.99
N TRP A 453 2.28 22.23 5.96
CA TRP A 453 1.41 22.44 7.11
C TRP A 453 2.26 22.94 8.27
N ILE A 454 1.83 24.02 8.93
CA ILE A 454 2.42 24.52 10.16
C ILE A 454 1.31 24.55 11.19
N GLU A 455 1.43 23.74 12.24
CA GLU A 455 0.53 23.80 13.38
C GLU A 455 0.99 24.96 14.28
N MET A 456 0.24 26.06 14.26
CA MET A 456 0.51 27.22 15.11
C MET A 456 0.09 26.87 16.54
N LYS A 457 1.01 26.96 17.50
CA LYS A 457 0.66 26.92 18.93
C LYS A 457 -0.08 28.21 19.26
N ASN A 458 -1.39 28.11 19.54
CA ASN A 458 -2.15 29.20 20.15
C ASN A 458 -1.90 29.24 21.66
#